data_AF-A0A9P0NAA0-F1
#
_entry.id   AF-A0A9P0NAA0-F1
#
_cell.length_a   1.000
_cell.length_b   1.000
_cell.length_c   1.000
_cell.angle_alpha   90.00
_cell.angle_beta   90.00
_cell.angle_gamma   90.00
#
_symmetry.space_group_name_H-M   'P 1'
#
loop_
_entity.id
_entity.type
_entity.pdbx_description
1 polymer ?
#
loop_
_entity_poly.entity_id
_entity_poly.type
_entity_poly.pdbx_seq_one_letter_code
_entity_poly.pdbx_strand_id
1 'polypeptide(L)'
;MHGDLNKFWVDEDKQGIFRRPRRTGGNGPWSGLWFSMRAQKIPPYINAKSGLVVMIRDPSALPIDRGMMVAKGTSGYIKVWGDKVIPTKRLIRVKPEKRHCLYPNEKTYLGRGYLRSNCLFNCYQRFMFHDCKCVPSFYYFHYEKDLPYPECNVEGLVCLAEHSLSFINIVARDKNLSSNLRCNCPGDCHSQKYQSNIVVLNETSRADQITIDVFFHRSTCFLYETDLVFDFMNALVGYGGVCGLFLGASLISAVEFINFMTFRLYDYWLNRRSRNKIIQRFIH
;
A
#
# COMPACT_ATOMS: atom_id res chain seq x y z
N MET A 1 -10.59 6.21 -15.38
CA MET A 1 -9.65 6.20 -14.25
C MET A 1 -9.52 7.63 -13.71
N HIS A 2 -10.20 7.98 -12.62
CA HIS A 2 -9.84 9.18 -11.87
C HIS A 2 -8.43 8.94 -11.33
N GLY A 3 -7.46 9.73 -11.82
CA GLY A 3 -6.13 9.74 -11.25
C GLY A 3 -6.23 10.26 -9.83
N ASP A 4 -5.56 9.59 -8.90
CA ASP A 4 -5.39 10.13 -7.55
C ASP A 4 -4.90 11.59 -7.68
N LEU A 5 -5.54 12.51 -6.97
CA LEU A 5 -5.26 13.95 -7.09
C LEU A 5 -3.91 14.36 -6.47
N ASN A 6 -3.21 13.40 -5.86
CA ASN A 6 -2.03 13.63 -5.06
C ASN A 6 -0.76 13.23 -5.82
N LYS A 7 0.20 14.15 -5.86
CA LYS A 7 1.42 14.12 -6.70
C LYS A 7 2.50 13.12 -6.22
N PHE A 8 2.13 11.94 -5.73
CA PHE A 8 3.08 10.99 -5.12
C PHE A 8 4.10 10.38 -6.09
N TRP A 9 3.84 10.48 -7.40
CA TRP A 9 4.68 9.99 -8.50
C TRP A 9 5.54 11.08 -9.15
N VAL A 10 5.57 12.29 -8.60
CA VAL A 10 6.35 13.40 -9.15
C VAL A 10 7.74 13.36 -8.52
N ASP A 11 8.76 13.12 -9.34
CA ASP A 11 10.12 13.58 -9.03
C ASP A 11 10.15 15.07 -9.42
N GLU A 12 10.33 15.98 -8.45
CA GLU A 12 10.45 17.40 -8.78
C GLU A 12 11.68 17.62 -9.67
N ASP A 13 11.45 17.95 -10.95
CA ASP A 13 12.52 18.46 -11.80
C ASP A 13 13.04 19.77 -11.18
N LYS A 14 14.36 20.01 -11.22
CA LYS A 14 15.04 21.23 -10.72
C LYS A 14 14.48 22.56 -11.27
N GLN A 15 13.53 22.50 -12.22
CA GLN A 15 12.87 23.61 -12.89
C GLN A 15 11.36 23.74 -12.53
N GLY A 16 10.83 22.91 -11.62
CA GLY A 16 9.42 22.99 -11.19
C GLY A 16 8.39 22.56 -12.24
N ILE A 17 8.81 21.91 -13.33
CA ILE A 17 7.92 21.49 -14.43
C ILE A 17 7.40 20.08 -14.17
N PHE A 18 6.11 19.96 -13.83
CA PHE A 18 5.43 18.69 -13.63
C PHE A 18 5.25 17.94 -14.96
N ARG A 19 6.10 16.95 -15.25
CA ARG A 19 5.90 16.05 -16.40
C ARG A 19 4.97 14.90 -16.03
N ARG A 20 3.82 14.80 -16.70
CA ARG A 20 2.93 13.64 -16.56
C ARG A 20 3.67 12.37 -17.01
N PRO A 21 3.46 11.21 -16.36
CA PRO A 21 4.03 9.94 -16.80
C PRO A 21 3.68 9.67 -18.27
N ARG A 22 4.67 9.28 -19.07
CA ARG A 22 4.44 8.88 -20.47
C ARG A 22 3.54 7.64 -20.49
N ARG A 23 2.62 7.60 -21.45
CA ARG A 23 1.70 6.48 -21.67
C ARG A 23 2.02 5.84 -23.02
N THR A 24 1.88 4.52 -23.11
CA THR A 24 2.05 3.81 -24.38
C THR A 24 0.77 3.98 -25.21
N GLY A 25 0.92 4.13 -26.53
CA GLY A 25 -0.22 4.23 -27.45
C GLY A 25 -0.82 2.87 -27.83
N GLY A 26 -0.10 1.78 -27.55
CA GLY A 26 -0.50 0.41 -27.88
C GLY A 26 0.16 -0.63 -26.97
N ASN A 27 0.07 -1.88 -27.40
CA ASN A 27 0.63 -3.06 -26.75
C ASN A 27 1.38 -3.93 -27.78
N GLY A 28 2.30 -4.77 -27.30
CA GLY A 28 3.16 -5.61 -28.15
C GLY A 28 4.54 -5.00 -28.46
N PRO A 29 5.41 -5.73 -29.17
CA PRO A 29 6.77 -5.29 -29.45
C PRO A 29 6.82 -3.90 -30.10
N TRP A 30 7.84 -3.12 -29.73
CA TRP A 30 8.10 -1.75 -30.21
C TRP A 30 7.04 -0.70 -29.88
N SER A 31 6.01 -1.03 -29.09
CA SER A 31 4.96 -0.09 -28.66
C SER A 31 5.29 0.68 -27.37
N GLY A 32 6.34 0.24 -26.66
CA GLY A 32 6.72 0.78 -25.36
C GLY A 32 8.11 1.44 -25.36
N LEU A 33 8.94 1.07 -24.39
CA LEU A 33 10.28 1.61 -24.23
C LEU A 33 11.30 0.68 -24.89
N TRP A 34 11.86 1.11 -26.02
CA TRP A 34 13.02 0.46 -26.63
C TRP A 34 14.30 1.19 -26.24
N PHE A 35 15.30 0.46 -25.76
CA PHE A 35 16.62 1.02 -25.50
C PHE A 35 17.74 0.06 -25.89
N SER A 36 18.87 0.64 -26.28
CA SER A 36 20.12 -0.09 -26.48
C SER A 36 21.23 0.62 -25.74
N MET A 37 22.01 -0.13 -24.96
CA MET A 37 23.12 0.40 -24.17
C MET A 37 24.34 -0.50 -24.29
N ARG A 38 25.53 0.07 -24.07
CA ARG A 38 26.76 -0.72 -23.94
C ARG A 38 27.01 -0.99 -22.46
N ALA A 39 27.25 -2.24 -22.12
CA ALA A 39 27.61 -2.63 -20.76
C ALA A 39 28.94 -1.97 -20.38
N GLN A 40 29.01 -1.39 -19.18
CA GLN A 40 30.26 -0.85 -18.67
C GLN A 40 31.24 -1.99 -18.36
N LYS A 41 32.52 -1.75 -18.65
CA LYS A 41 33.60 -2.66 -18.27
C LYS A 41 33.76 -2.62 -16.76
N ILE A 42 33.64 -3.78 -16.13
CA ILE A 42 33.88 -3.92 -14.69
C ILE A 42 35.37 -4.20 -14.50
N PRO A 43 36.06 -3.50 -13.57
CA PRO A 43 37.44 -3.80 -13.24
C PRO A 43 37.63 -5.26 -12.78
N PRO A 44 38.74 -5.92 -13.13
CA PRO A 44 38.93 -7.35 -12.89
C PRO A 44 38.96 -7.74 -11.40
N TYR A 45 39.23 -6.79 -10.51
CA TYR A 45 39.24 -7.00 -9.06
C TYR A 45 37.83 -6.96 -8.41
N ILE A 46 36.79 -6.64 -9.18
CA ILE A 46 35.41 -6.62 -8.67
C ILE A 46 34.68 -7.88 -9.14
N ASN A 47 34.23 -8.71 -8.19
CA ASN A 47 33.41 -9.88 -8.48
C ASN A 47 31.97 -9.48 -8.80
N ALA A 48 31.74 -8.93 -9.99
CA ALA A 48 30.42 -8.52 -10.46
C ALA A 48 30.21 -8.89 -11.94
N LYS A 49 28.98 -9.28 -12.28
CA LYS A 49 28.60 -9.56 -13.66
C LYS A 49 28.26 -8.27 -14.40
N SER A 50 28.89 -8.04 -15.55
CA SER A 50 28.58 -6.91 -16.42
C SER A 50 27.16 -7.04 -16.97
N GLY A 51 26.35 -6.01 -16.75
CA GLY A 51 24.94 -6.00 -17.15
C GLY A 51 24.20 -4.76 -16.68
N LEU A 52 22.87 -4.83 -16.79
CA LEU A 52 21.93 -3.81 -16.32
C LEU A 52 20.96 -4.46 -15.34
N VAL A 53 20.62 -3.76 -14.26
CA VAL A 53 19.49 -4.16 -13.40
C VAL A 53 18.26 -3.36 -13.79
N VAL A 54 17.22 -4.04 -14.26
CA VAL A 54 15.96 -3.43 -14.66
C VAL A 54 14.91 -3.65 -13.57
N MET A 55 14.22 -2.58 -13.17
CA MET A 55 13.11 -2.63 -12.21
C MET A 55 11.86 -2.02 -12.83
N ILE A 56 10.75 -2.74 -12.78
CA ILE A 56 9.45 -2.29 -13.31
C ILE A 56 8.46 -2.27 -12.15
N ARG A 57 7.99 -1.07 -11.78
CA ARG A 57 7.21 -0.84 -10.56
C ARG A 57 6.28 0.36 -10.70
N ASP A 58 5.40 0.55 -9.72
CA ASP A 58 4.64 1.80 -9.58
C ASP A 58 5.62 2.98 -9.40
N PRO A 59 5.41 4.11 -10.09
CA PRO A 59 6.30 5.28 -9.99
C PRO A 59 6.40 5.88 -8.58
N SER A 60 5.39 5.66 -7.74
CA SER A 60 5.35 6.12 -6.34
C SER A 60 6.05 5.14 -5.39
N ALA A 61 6.39 3.93 -5.86
CA ALA A 61 6.99 2.88 -5.04
C ALA A 61 8.53 3.01 -4.96
N LEU A 62 9.06 3.04 -3.74
CA LEU A 62 10.49 2.95 -3.46
C LEU A 62 11.01 1.52 -3.72
N PRO A 63 12.26 1.36 -4.18
CA PRO A 63 12.80 0.05 -4.54
C PRO A 63 13.27 -0.69 -3.29
N ILE A 64 12.63 -1.83 -3.01
CA ILE A 64 13.07 -2.78 -1.96
C ILE A 64 13.54 -4.08 -2.57
N ASP A 65 12.78 -4.61 -3.53
CA ASP A 65 13.16 -5.89 -4.13
C ASP A 65 14.29 -5.73 -5.13
N ARG A 66 15.03 -6.83 -5.30
CA ARG A 66 16.06 -6.95 -6.32
C ARG A 66 15.42 -6.87 -7.70
N GLY A 67 16.00 -6.05 -8.58
CA GLY A 67 15.60 -5.97 -9.97
C GLY A 67 16.07 -7.19 -10.77
N MET A 68 15.65 -7.24 -12.02
CA MET A 68 16.06 -8.26 -12.97
C MET A 68 17.41 -7.91 -13.58
N MET A 69 18.41 -8.78 -13.41
CA MET A 69 19.71 -8.62 -14.06
C MET A 69 19.62 -9.04 -15.53
N VAL A 70 20.00 -8.13 -16.41
CA VAL A 70 20.17 -8.36 -17.85
C VAL A 70 21.68 -8.36 -18.12
N ALA A 71 22.24 -9.51 -18.47
CA ALA A 71 23.66 -9.64 -18.72
C ALA A 71 24.09 -8.90 -20.00
N LYS A 72 25.37 -8.53 -20.10
CA LYS A 72 25.95 -8.01 -21.34
C LYS A 72 25.78 -9.00 -22.50
N GLY A 73 25.67 -8.50 -23.72
CA GLY A 73 25.46 -9.32 -24.93
C GLY A 73 24.00 -9.75 -25.15
N THR A 74 23.11 -9.52 -24.17
CA THR A 74 21.70 -9.90 -24.25
C THR A 74 20.92 -8.99 -25.21
N SER A 75 20.27 -9.58 -26.22
CA SER A 75 19.20 -8.93 -26.97
C SER A 75 17.89 -9.64 -26.76
N GLY A 76 16.84 -8.89 -26.40
CA GLY A 76 15.55 -9.47 -26.07
C GLY A 76 14.49 -8.43 -25.78
N TYR A 77 13.45 -8.86 -25.09
CA TYR A 77 12.34 -8.00 -24.73
C TYR A 77 11.73 -8.39 -23.38
N ILE A 78 11.12 -7.42 -22.71
CA ILE A 78 10.48 -7.57 -21.42
C ILE A 78 8.98 -7.37 -21.60
N LYS A 79 8.22 -8.45 -21.41
CA LYS A 79 6.75 -8.40 -21.40
C LYS A 79 6.30 -7.90 -20.02
N VAL A 80 5.51 -6.84 -20.00
CA VAL A 80 4.91 -6.29 -18.77
C VAL A 80 3.42 -6.60 -18.73
N TRP A 81 2.99 -7.15 -17.60
CA TRP A 81 1.60 -7.35 -17.21
C TRP A 81 1.30 -6.51 -15.97
N GLY A 82 0.14 -5.86 -15.91
CA GLY A 82 -0.22 -5.00 -14.78
C GLY A 82 -1.57 -5.40 -14.19
N ASP A 83 -1.61 -5.69 -12.89
CA ASP A 83 -2.85 -5.91 -12.14
C ASP A 83 -3.11 -4.71 -11.24
N LYS A 84 -4.38 -4.28 -11.19
CA LYS A 84 -4.80 -3.16 -10.36
C LYS A 84 -5.81 -3.62 -9.32
N VAL A 85 -5.60 -3.24 -8.07
CA VAL A 85 -6.56 -3.46 -6.98
C VAL A 85 -7.09 -2.11 -6.52
N ILE A 86 -8.41 -1.95 -6.50
CA ILE A 86 -9.08 -0.77 -5.96
C ILE A 86 -10.17 -1.19 -4.96
N PRO A 87 -10.36 -0.45 -3.87
CA PRO A 87 -11.47 -0.67 -2.97
C PRO A 87 -12.70 0.13 -3.42
N THR A 88 -13.89 -0.32 -3.05
CA THR A 88 -15.11 0.48 -3.21
C THR A 88 -15.06 1.74 -2.33
N LYS A 89 -15.85 2.75 -2.68
CA LYS A 89 -15.96 4.00 -1.89
C LYS A 89 -16.46 3.75 -0.46
N ARG A 90 -17.14 2.64 -0.20
CA ARG A 90 -17.67 2.28 1.13
C ARG A 90 -16.55 1.92 2.10
N LEU A 91 -15.47 1.32 1.59
CA LEU A 91 -14.31 0.90 2.37
C LEU A 91 -13.53 2.07 2.98
N ILE A 92 -13.61 3.26 2.38
CA ILE A 92 -12.96 4.49 2.87
C ILE A 92 -13.45 4.86 4.29
N ARG A 93 -14.71 4.56 4.62
CA ARG A 93 -15.31 4.86 5.94
C ARG A 93 -14.86 3.89 7.03
N VAL A 94 -14.24 2.77 6.65
CA VAL A 94 -13.79 1.73 7.59
C VAL A 94 -12.42 2.10 8.12
N LYS A 95 -12.28 2.09 9.44
CA LYS A 95 -11.02 2.41 10.10
C LYS A 95 -9.90 1.43 9.68
N PRO A 96 -8.64 1.88 9.55
CA PRO A 96 -7.52 1.06 9.13
C PRO A 96 -7.40 -0.29 9.86
N GLU A 97 -7.69 -0.32 11.16
CA GLU A 97 -7.52 -1.50 12.01
C GLU A 97 -8.46 -2.65 11.60
N LYS A 98 -9.63 -2.31 11.03
CA LYS A 98 -10.63 -3.31 10.57
C LYS A 98 -10.39 -3.75 9.13
N ARG A 99 -9.85 -2.88 8.27
CA ARG A 99 -9.62 -3.19 6.84
C ARG A 99 -8.23 -3.75 6.53
N HIS A 100 -7.30 -3.70 7.49
CA HIS A 100 -5.93 -4.23 7.37
C HIS A 100 -5.13 -3.72 6.16
N CYS A 101 -5.51 -2.57 5.62
CA CYS A 101 -4.81 -1.87 4.54
C CYS A 101 -4.81 -0.36 4.78
N LEU A 102 -3.89 0.36 4.15
CA LEU A 102 -3.83 1.82 4.19
C LEU A 102 -3.94 2.44 2.78
N TYR A 103 -4.53 3.62 2.70
CA TYR A 103 -4.58 4.47 1.52
C TYR A 103 -3.33 5.35 1.43
N PRO A 104 -2.94 5.79 0.22
CA PRO A 104 -1.75 6.64 0.02
C PRO A 104 -1.68 7.87 0.92
N ASN A 105 -2.83 8.44 1.29
CA ASN A 105 -2.91 9.69 2.05
C ASN A 105 -2.84 9.51 3.57
N GLU A 106 -2.89 8.28 4.08
CA GLU A 106 -2.98 8.03 5.53
C GLU A 106 -1.62 8.11 6.22
N LYS A 107 -0.52 8.05 5.46
CA LYS A 107 0.84 8.25 5.95
C LYS A 107 1.61 9.17 5.01
N THR A 108 1.71 10.44 5.40
CA THR A 108 2.37 11.49 4.62
C THR A 108 3.88 11.59 4.86
N TYR A 109 4.38 11.08 6.00
CA TYR A 109 5.81 11.13 6.37
C TYR A 109 6.74 10.30 5.47
N LEU A 110 6.19 9.51 4.55
CA LEU A 110 6.95 8.67 3.62
C LEU A 110 7.39 9.41 2.35
N GLY A 111 6.99 10.68 2.17
CA GLY A 111 7.30 11.49 0.98
C GLY A 111 6.46 11.13 -0.24
N ARG A 112 6.48 9.86 -0.67
CA ARG A 112 5.74 9.34 -1.84
C ARG A 112 4.40 8.68 -1.51
N GLY A 113 3.79 9.10 -0.40
CA GLY A 113 2.55 8.51 0.10
C GLY A 113 2.72 7.07 0.60
N TYR A 114 1.63 6.53 1.15
CA TYR A 114 1.62 5.14 1.61
C TYR A 114 1.58 4.16 0.45
N LEU A 115 2.65 3.40 0.34
CA LEU A 115 2.67 2.06 -0.23
C LEU A 115 3.38 1.16 0.78
N ARG A 116 3.07 -0.12 0.78
CA ARG A 116 3.69 -1.12 1.65
C ARG A 116 5.20 -1.15 1.38
N SER A 117 5.60 -0.99 0.13
CA SER A 117 7.00 -0.81 -0.23
C SER A 117 7.60 0.44 0.42
N ASN A 118 6.95 1.59 0.35
CA ASN A 118 7.48 2.82 0.96
C ASN A 118 7.59 2.70 2.48
N CYS A 119 6.60 2.07 3.11
CA CYS A 119 6.61 1.78 4.56
C CYS A 119 7.77 0.86 4.95
N LEU A 120 7.96 -0.24 4.21
CA LEU A 120 9.06 -1.16 4.45
C LEU A 120 10.41 -0.47 4.24
N PHE A 121 10.56 0.35 3.20
CA PHE A 121 11.78 1.10 2.90
C PHE A 121 12.15 2.03 4.06
N ASN A 122 11.18 2.76 4.60
CA ASN A 122 11.38 3.55 5.80
C ASN A 122 11.74 2.68 7.03
N CYS A 123 11.17 1.48 7.13
CA CYS A 123 11.55 0.53 8.17
C CYS A 123 13.01 0.07 8.02
N TYR A 124 13.49 -0.23 6.80
CA TYR A 124 14.90 -0.53 6.53
C TYR A 124 15.83 0.59 7.05
N GLN A 125 15.50 1.85 6.77
CA GLN A 125 16.28 2.99 7.25
C GLN A 125 16.31 3.06 8.78
N ARG A 126 15.18 2.80 9.45
CA ARG A 126 15.13 2.73 10.91
C ARG A 126 16.03 1.63 11.48
N PHE A 127 16.09 0.47 10.84
CA PHE A 127 16.99 -0.62 11.25
C PHE A 127 18.46 -0.27 11.04
N MET A 128 18.80 0.31 9.89
CA MET A 128 20.16 0.77 9.59
C MET A 128 20.62 1.79 10.63
N PHE A 129 19.78 2.76 10.96
CA PHE A 129 20.07 3.74 12.00
C PHE A 129 20.09 3.11 13.41
N HIS A 130 19.22 2.15 13.70
CA HIS A 130 19.21 1.48 15.00
C HIS A 130 20.53 0.73 15.24
N ASP A 131 20.93 -0.11 14.29
CA ASP A 131 22.06 -1.03 14.42
C ASP A 131 23.41 -0.32 14.18
N CYS A 132 23.50 0.56 13.17
CA CYS A 132 24.76 1.19 12.73
C CYS A 132 24.78 2.73 12.84
N LYS A 133 23.72 3.35 13.40
CA LYS A 133 23.62 4.82 13.63
C LYS A 133 23.78 5.71 12.41
N CYS A 134 23.66 5.15 11.20
CA CYS A 134 23.76 5.89 9.95
C CYS A 134 22.88 5.25 8.86
N VAL A 135 22.57 6.02 7.82
CA VAL A 135 21.90 5.52 6.60
C VAL A 135 22.67 6.03 5.36
N PRO A 136 22.94 5.17 4.36
CA PRO A 136 23.68 5.58 3.16
C PRO A 136 22.90 6.54 2.26
N SER A 137 23.63 7.38 1.52
CA SER A 137 23.09 8.43 0.63
C SER A 137 22.15 7.91 -0.44
N PHE A 138 22.41 6.71 -0.97
CA PHE A 138 21.55 6.08 -1.96
C PHE A 138 20.19 5.62 -1.40
N TYR A 139 19.97 5.75 -0.09
CA TYR A 139 18.65 5.59 0.55
C TYR A 139 17.88 6.93 0.71
N TYR A 140 18.42 8.07 0.25
CA TYR A 140 17.80 9.38 0.41
C TYR A 140 17.22 9.99 -0.87
N PHE A 141 17.15 9.25 -1.97
CA PHE A 141 16.71 9.76 -3.28
C PHE A 141 15.26 10.32 -3.30
N HIS A 142 14.46 10.05 -2.26
CA HIS A 142 13.09 10.58 -2.09
C HIS A 142 12.97 11.71 -1.08
N TYR A 143 14.07 12.16 -0.46
CA TYR A 143 14.10 13.31 0.43
C TYR A 143 14.71 14.53 -0.30
N GLU A 144 14.06 15.69 -0.18
CA GLU A 144 14.50 16.92 -0.87
C GLU A 144 15.46 17.78 -0.03
N LYS A 145 15.33 17.77 1.30
CA LYS A 145 16.10 18.65 2.19
C LYS A 145 16.48 17.96 3.50
N ASP A 146 15.50 17.72 4.36
CA ASP A 146 15.74 17.25 5.72
C ASP A 146 15.95 15.74 5.74
N LEU A 147 17.21 15.35 5.82
CA LEU A 147 17.60 13.95 5.99
C LEU A 147 17.20 13.49 7.39
N PRO A 148 16.43 12.40 7.53
CA PRO A 148 15.99 11.93 8.84
C PRO A 148 17.12 11.32 9.67
N TYR A 149 18.23 10.94 9.04
CA TYR A 149 19.36 10.25 9.65
C TYR A 149 20.68 10.78 9.10
N PRO A 150 21.81 10.61 9.82
CA PRO A 150 23.14 11.00 9.32
C PRO A 150 23.63 10.03 8.23
N GLU A 151 24.43 10.57 7.31
CA GLU A 151 25.11 9.80 6.25
C GLU A 151 26.13 8.82 6.85
N CYS A 152 26.23 7.62 6.28
CA CYS A 152 27.27 6.65 6.68
C CYS A 152 28.67 7.06 6.20
N ASN A 153 29.63 7.02 7.12
CA ASN A 153 31.06 6.98 6.78
C ASN A 153 31.48 5.54 6.40
N VAL A 154 32.76 5.34 6.10
CA VAL A 154 33.30 4.02 5.72
C VAL A 154 33.06 2.96 6.81
N GLU A 155 33.25 3.31 8.09
CA GLU A 155 33.00 2.41 9.22
C GLU A 155 31.52 1.99 9.32
N GLY A 156 30.60 2.94 9.13
CA GLY A 156 29.17 2.67 9.07
C GLY A 156 28.80 1.76 7.91
N LEU A 157 29.43 1.92 6.75
CA LEU A 157 29.24 1.01 5.61
C LEU A 157 29.74 -0.41 5.91
N VAL A 158 30.84 -0.56 6.65
CA VAL A 158 31.33 -1.88 7.11
C VAL A 158 30.33 -2.51 8.07
N CYS A 159 29.83 -1.76 9.06
CA CYS A 159 28.78 -2.23 9.97
C CYS A 159 27.54 -2.72 9.22
N LEU A 160 27.09 -1.96 8.22
CA LEU A 160 25.94 -2.34 7.40
C LEU A 160 26.20 -3.63 6.60
N ALA A 161 27.43 -3.84 6.11
CA ALA A 161 27.80 -5.05 5.40
C ALA A 161 27.80 -6.28 6.31
N GLU A 162 28.30 -6.15 7.53
CA GLU A 162 28.28 -7.20 8.56
C GLU A 162 26.84 -7.57 8.95
N HIS A 163 25.96 -6.58 9.06
CA HIS A 163 24.55 -6.76 9.39
C HIS A 163 23.65 -7.08 8.19
N SER A 164 24.20 -7.25 6.99
CA SER A 164 23.43 -7.40 5.74
C SER A 164 22.36 -8.49 5.75
N LEU A 165 22.66 -9.65 6.36
CA LEU A 165 21.70 -10.76 6.51
C LEU A 165 20.50 -10.39 7.38
N SER A 166 20.72 -9.57 8.41
CA SER A 166 19.67 -9.12 9.31
C SER A 166 18.67 -8.18 8.63
N PHE A 167 19.14 -7.42 7.62
CA PHE A 167 18.30 -6.55 6.81
C PHE A 167 17.53 -7.33 5.73
N ILE A 168 18.14 -8.35 5.11
CA ILE A 168 17.45 -9.16 4.08
C ILE A 168 16.18 -9.82 4.63
N ASN A 169 16.20 -10.25 5.90
CA ASN A 169 15.10 -10.98 6.53
C ASN A 169 14.33 -10.15 7.59
N ILE A 170 14.12 -8.85 7.35
CA ILE A 170 13.40 -7.98 8.29
C ILE A 170 12.03 -8.55 8.67
N VAL A 171 11.26 -9.10 7.72
CA VAL A 171 9.92 -9.65 7.99
C VAL A 171 9.97 -10.83 8.98
N ALA A 172 11.06 -11.61 8.98
CA ALA A 172 11.26 -12.70 9.94
C ALA A 172 11.74 -12.16 11.29
N ARG A 173 12.64 -11.17 11.29
CA ARG A 173 13.17 -10.52 12.50
C ARG A 173 12.09 -9.75 13.27
N ASP A 174 11.16 -9.13 12.55
CA ASP A 174 10.07 -8.29 13.08
C ASP A 174 9.21 -8.99 14.14
N LYS A 175 8.98 -10.31 13.97
CA LYS A 175 8.14 -11.09 14.89
C LYS A 175 8.69 -11.13 16.32
N ASN A 176 10.02 -11.10 16.49
CA ASN A 176 10.70 -11.28 17.78
C ASN A 176 11.17 -9.97 18.41
N LEU A 177 10.78 -8.83 17.82
CA LEU A 177 11.32 -7.52 18.18
C LEU A 177 10.40 -6.75 19.13
N SER A 178 11.00 -5.82 19.89
CA SER A 178 10.27 -4.90 20.76
C SER A 178 9.31 -4.02 19.95
N SER A 179 8.22 -3.55 20.58
CA SER A 179 7.14 -2.81 19.91
C SER A 179 7.63 -1.59 19.11
N ASN A 180 8.71 -0.94 19.56
CA ASN A 180 9.20 0.31 18.98
C ASN A 180 9.97 0.11 17.68
N LEU A 181 10.50 -1.10 17.43
CA LEU A 181 11.28 -1.41 16.24
C LEU A 181 10.48 -2.30 15.26
N ARG A 182 9.22 -2.61 15.58
CA ARG A 182 8.34 -3.42 14.72
C ARG A 182 7.86 -2.66 13.47
N CYS A 183 7.95 -3.31 12.30
CA CYS A 183 7.45 -2.80 11.03
C CYS A 183 5.94 -2.99 10.89
N ASN A 184 5.14 -2.07 11.40
CA ASN A 184 3.69 -2.08 11.14
C ASN A 184 3.35 -1.51 9.74
N CYS A 185 3.50 -2.36 8.72
CA CYS A 185 3.21 -2.06 7.31
C CYS A 185 2.07 -2.94 6.77
N PRO A 186 0.79 -2.55 7.01
CA PRO A 186 -0.38 -3.23 6.44
C PRO A 186 -0.38 -3.22 4.90
N GLY A 187 -1.34 -3.93 4.30
CA GLY A 187 -1.46 -3.99 2.83
C GLY A 187 -1.77 -2.62 2.21
N ASP A 188 -1.63 -2.54 0.90
CA ASP A 188 -2.05 -1.39 0.09
C ASP A 188 -3.55 -1.51 -0.20
N CYS A 189 -4.34 -0.48 0.14
CA CYS A 189 -5.75 -0.50 -0.29
C CYS A 189 -5.85 -0.24 -1.80
N HIS A 190 -5.05 0.71 -2.30
CA HIS A 190 -4.89 0.98 -3.73
C HIS A 190 -3.54 0.40 -4.15
N SER A 191 -3.53 -0.57 -5.05
CA SER A 191 -2.27 -1.15 -5.52
C SER A 191 -2.25 -1.33 -7.03
N GLN A 192 -1.08 -1.07 -7.61
CA GLN A 192 -0.75 -1.37 -8.99
C GLN A 192 0.50 -2.25 -8.98
N LYS A 193 0.35 -3.51 -9.37
CA LYS A 193 1.46 -4.46 -9.42
C LYS A 193 1.80 -4.76 -10.87
N TYR A 194 3.09 -4.75 -11.17
CA TYR A 194 3.59 -5.14 -12.49
C TYR A 194 4.33 -6.46 -12.38
N GLN A 195 3.93 -7.42 -13.20
CA GLN A 195 4.67 -8.66 -13.42
C GLN A 195 5.43 -8.52 -14.73
N SER A 196 6.73 -8.79 -14.69
CA SER A 196 7.59 -8.64 -15.86
C SER A 196 8.39 -9.91 -16.11
N ASN A 197 8.38 -10.38 -17.35
CA ASN A 197 9.17 -11.53 -17.78
C ASN A 197 10.08 -11.13 -18.94
N ILE A 198 11.38 -11.43 -18.82
CA ILE A 198 12.34 -11.25 -19.91
C ILE A 198 12.34 -12.47 -20.83
N VAL A 199 12.38 -12.20 -22.13
CA VAL A 199 12.63 -13.20 -23.16
C VAL A 199 13.89 -12.77 -23.90
N VAL A 200 14.91 -13.62 -23.86
CA VAL A 200 16.17 -13.41 -24.60
C VAL A 200 16.00 -14.01 -25.99
N LEU A 201 16.23 -13.19 -27.01
CA LEU A 201 16.07 -13.57 -28.42
C LEU A 201 17.38 -14.05 -29.05
N ASN A 202 18.51 -13.39 -28.74
CA ASN A 202 19.85 -13.75 -29.23
C ASN A 202 20.93 -13.17 -28.30
N GLU A 203 22.06 -13.88 -28.18
CA GLU A 203 23.33 -13.26 -27.79
C GLU A 203 23.86 -12.51 -29.01
N THR A 204 23.89 -11.19 -28.95
CA THR A 204 24.36 -10.37 -30.06
C THR A 204 25.82 -10.69 -30.39
N SER A 205 26.19 -10.63 -31.68
CA SER A 205 27.57 -10.80 -32.15
C SER A 205 28.57 -9.76 -31.57
N ARG A 206 28.07 -8.76 -30.83
CA ARG A 206 28.86 -7.80 -30.06
C ARG A 206 28.65 -8.06 -28.57
N ALA A 207 29.59 -8.78 -27.96
CA ALA A 207 29.56 -9.24 -26.56
C ALA A 207 29.22 -8.17 -25.49
N ASP A 208 29.35 -6.88 -25.79
CA ASP A 208 29.15 -5.80 -24.83
C ASP A 208 27.85 -4.99 -25.02
N GLN A 209 27.01 -5.28 -26.02
CA GLN A 209 25.77 -4.53 -26.26
C GLN A 209 24.57 -5.21 -25.60
N ILE A 210 23.67 -4.41 -25.02
CA ILE A 210 22.40 -4.84 -24.43
C ILE A 210 21.29 -4.12 -25.20
N THR A 211 20.36 -4.87 -25.77
CA THR A 211 19.22 -4.31 -26.50
C THR A 211 17.94 -4.90 -25.95
N ILE A 212 17.08 -4.05 -25.40
CA ILE A 212 15.85 -4.47 -24.72
C ILE A 212 14.68 -3.63 -25.20
N ASP A 213 13.60 -4.32 -25.56
CA ASP A 213 12.30 -3.74 -25.82
C ASP A 213 11.34 -4.02 -24.65
N VAL A 214 10.77 -3.00 -24.02
CA VAL A 214 9.85 -3.14 -22.88
C VAL A 214 8.46 -2.75 -23.33
N PHE A 215 7.50 -3.67 -23.25
CA PHE A 215 6.14 -3.40 -23.72
C PHE A 215 5.07 -4.10 -22.88
N PHE A 216 3.84 -3.55 -22.92
CA PHE A 216 2.68 -4.20 -22.31
C PHE A 216 2.23 -5.41 -23.14
N HIS A 217 2.02 -6.54 -22.48
CA HIS A 217 1.58 -7.77 -23.15
C HIS A 217 0.17 -7.61 -23.77
N ARG A 218 -0.74 -6.92 -23.07
CA ARG A 218 -2.08 -6.59 -23.56
C ARG A 218 -2.38 -5.12 -23.33
N SER A 219 -3.35 -4.59 -24.08
CA SER A 219 -3.88 -3.23 -23.91
C SER A 219 -4.82 -3.10 -22.70
N THR A 220 -5.24 -4.23 -22.13
CA THR A 220 -6.13 -4.31 -20.96
C THR A 220 -5.40 -4.89 -19.76
N CYS A 221 -5.89 -4.55 -18.56
CA CYS A 221 -5.43 -5.07 -17.28
C CYS A 221 -6.59 -5.66 -16.48
N PHE A 222 -6.31 -6.58 -15.55
CA PHE A 222 -7.31 -7.00 -14.58
C PHE A 222 -7.46 -5.94 -13.49
N LEU A 223 -8.72 -5.60 -13.20
CA LEU A 223 -9.11 -4.73 -12.11
C LEU A 223 -9.82 -5.56 -11.05
N TYR A 224 -9.17 -5.73 -9.91
CA TYR A 224 -9.75 -6.36 -8.73
C TYR A 224 -10.41 -5.28 -7.87
N GLU A 225 -11.72 -5.40 -7.67
CA GLU A 225 -12.46 -4.51 -6.79
C GLU A 225 -12.66 -5.19 -5.43
N THR A 226 -12.22 -4.54 -4.36
CA THR A 226 -12.42 -5.02 -2.98
C THR A 226 -13.61 -4.31 -2.38
N ASP A 227 -14.64 -5.05 -1.97
CA ASP A 227 -15.84 -4.51 -1.33
C ASP A 227 -16.05 -5.08 0.08
N LEU A 228 -16.89 -4.41 0.86
CA LEU A 228 -17.33 -4.88 2.16
C LEU A 228 -18.37 -5.99 1.98
N VAL A 229 -18.06 -7.19 2.48
CA VAL A 229 -18.99 -8.34 2.48
C VAL A 229 -20.27 -8.01 3.24
N PHE A 230 -20.16 -7.28 4.35
CA PHE A 230 -21.29 -6.94 5.19
C PHE A 230 -21.22 -5.49 5.67
N ASP A 231 -22.21 -4.69 5.28
CA ASP A 231 -22.40 -3.31 5.72
C ASP A 231 -23.52 -3.22 6.76
N PHE A 232 -23.60 -2.11 7.49
CA PHE A 232 -24.67 -1.83 8.44
C PHE A 232 -26.05 -1.92 7.80
N MET A 233 -26.19 -1.50 6.55
CA MET A 233 -27.45 -1.64 5.80
C MET A 233 -27.83 -3.11 5.58
N ASN A 234 -26.86 -3.97 5.28
CA ASN A 234 -27.09 -5.42 5.14
C ASN A 234 -27.47 -6.03 6.50
N ALA A 235 -26.89 -5.53 7.59
CA ALA A 235 -27.27 -5.93 8.95
C ALA A 235 -28.73 -5.56 9.24
N LEU A 236 -29.11 -4.31 8.98
CA LEU A 236 -30.45 -3.82 9.22
C LEU A 236 -31.49 -4.57 8.39
N VAL A 237 -31.22 -4.80 7.10
CA VAL A 237 -32.10 -5.59 6.22
C VAL A 237 -32.19 -7.04 6.69
N GLY A 238 -31.08 -7.66 7.08
CA GLY A 238 -31.06 -9.03 7.59
C GLY A 238 -31.87 -9.20 8.87
N TYR A 239 -31.60 -8.37 9.89
CA TYR A 239 -32.35 -8.42 11.16
C TYR A 239 -33.82 -8.03 10.97
N GLY A 240 -34.10 -7.01 10.14
CA GLY A 240 -35.46 -6.61 9.80
C GLY A 240 -36.24 -7.72 9.11
N GLY A 241 -35.61 -8.45 8.20
CA GLY A 241 -36.22 -9.60 7.53
C GLY A 241 -36.55 -10.74 8.50
N VAL A 242 -35.63 -11.08 9.40
CA VAL A 242 -35.85 -12.12 10.43
C VAL A 242 -36.97 -11.70 11.39
N CYS A 243 -36.94 -10.49 11.93
CA CYS A 243 -38.00 -9.99 12.82
C CYS A 243 -39.36 -9.91 12.10
N GLY A 244 -39.39 -9.47 10.85
CA GLY A 244 -40.60 -9.40 10.04
C GLY A 244 -41.21 -10.78 9.75
N LEU A 245 -40.37 -11.78 9.47
CA LEU A 245 -40.84 -13.14 9.15
C LEU A 245 -41.33 -13.89 10.40
N PHE A 246 -40.60 -13.82 11.51
CA PHE A 246 -40.94 -14.62 12.70
C PHE A 246 -41.94 -13.93 13.64
N LEU A 247 -41.88 -12.61 13.78
CA LEU A 247 -42.74 -11.87 14.71
C LEU A 247 -43.87 -11.10 14.01
N GLY A 248 -43.84 -10.99 12.67
CA GLY A 248 -44.70 -10.06 11.94
C GLY A 248 -44.43 -8.59 12.31
N ALA A 249 -43.30 -8.31 12.97
CA ALA A 249 -43.01 -7.01 13.54
C ALA A 249 -42.36 -6.09 12.50
N SER A 250 -42.85 -4.86 12.41
CA SER A 250 -42.31 -3.82 11.55
C SER A 250 -41.78 -2.64 12.37
N LEU A 251 -41.11 -1.68 11.70
CA LEU A 251 -40.66 -0.44 12.35
C LEU A 251 -41.84 0.32 13.00
N ILE A 252 -43.02 0.25 12.39
CA ILE A 252 -44.26 0.86 12.90
C ILE A 252 -44.68 0.18 14.20
N SER A 253 -44.66 -1.16 14.23
CA SER A 253 -44.96 -1.94 15.44
C SER A 253 -43.98 -1.64 16.58
N ALA A 254 -42.71 -1.37 16.26
CA ALA A 254 -41.71 -0.96 17.27
C ALA A 254 -41.99 0.43 17.86
N VAL A 255 -42.39 1.40 17.02
CA VAL A 255 -42.78 2.74 17.50
C VAL A 255 -44.03 2.67 18.38
N GLU A 256 -45.01 1.87 18.00
CA GLU A 256 -46.23 1.64 18.79
C GLU A 256 -45.90 0.99 20.15
N PHE A 257 -45.00 -0.01 20.16
CA PHE A 257 -44.51 -0.63 21.39
C PHE A 257 -43.78 0.37 22.30
N ILE A 258 -42.91 1.23 21.74
CA ILE A 258 -42.21 2.27 22.52
C ILE A 258 -43.21 3.27 23.10
N ASN A 259 -44.21 3.69 22.32
CA ASN A 259 -45.24 4.61 22.79
C ASN A 259 -46.04 3.96 23.93
N PHE A 260 -46.50 2.73 23.75
CA PHE A 260 -47.22 2.00 24.78
C PHE A 260 -46.38 1.82 26.06
N MET A 261 -45.12 1.38 25.92
CA MET A 261 -44.21 1.24 27.06
C MET A 261 -43.98 2.58 27.76
N THR A 262 -43.65 3.65 27.04
CA THR A 262 -43.35 4.95 27.65
C THR A 262 -44.58 5.62 28.25
N PHE A 263 -45.66 5.80 27.49
CA PHE A 263 -46.88 6.43 27.99
C PHE A 263 -47.56 5.59 29.06
N ARG A 264 -47.80 4.29 28.86
CA ARG A 264 -48.51 3.50 29.88
C ARG A 264 -47.68 3.24 31.12
N LEU A 265 -46.35 3.03 31.01
CA LEU A 265 -45.54 2.89 32.22
C LEU A 265 -45.44 4.23 32.96
N TYR A 266 -45.30 5.35 32.25
CA TYR A 266 -45.27 6.68 32.89
C TYR A 266 -46.59 7.01 33.59
N ASP A 267 -47.73 6.73 32.95
CA ASP A 267 -49.06 6.98 33.50
C ASP A 267 -49.37 6.02 34.67
N TYR A 268 -48.97 4.76 34.56
CA TYR A 268 -49.03 3.80 35.66
C TYR A 268 -48.15 4.23 36.84
N TRP A 269 -46.94 4.73 36.58
CA TRP A 269 -46.02 5.19 37.63
C TRP A 269 -46.52 6.46 38.32
N LEU A 270 -47.06 7.42 37.57
CA LEU A 270 -47.71 8.63 38.11
C LEU A 270 -48.95 8.29 38.93
N ASN A 271 -49.82 7.42 38.43
CA ASN A 271 -51.02 7.00 39.18
C ASN A 271 -50.67 6.21 40.44
N ARG A 272 -49.62 5.40 40.42
CA ARG A 272 -49.11 4.71 41.63
C ARG A 272 -48.54 5.71 42.65
N ARG A 273 -47.87 6.77 42.19
CA ARG A 273 -47.38 7.86 43.05
C ARG A 273 -48.52 8.69 43.65
N SER A 274 -49.61 8.89 42.91
CA SER A 274 -50.82 9.57 43.39
C SER A 274 -51.60 8.72 44.40
N ARG A 275 -51.75 7.40 44.18
CA ARG A 275 -52.34 6.48 45.17
C ARG A 275 -51.53 6.40 46.47
N ASN A 276 -50.20 6.40 46.41
CA ASN A 276 -49.36 6.42 47.62
C ASN A 276 -49.48 7.74 48.41
N LYS A 277 -49.67 8.88 47.74
CA LYS A 277 -49.95 10.17 48.41
C LYS A 277 -51.35 10.22 49.05
N ILE A 278 -52.34 9.54 48.48
CA ILE A 278 -53.69 9.43 49.06
C ILE A 278 -53.68 8.53 50.30
N ILE A 279 -52.94 7.41 50.28
CA ILE A 279 -52.81 6.51 51.44
C ILE A 279 -52.07 7.19 52.60
N GLN A 280 -51.03 7.99 52.34
CA GLN A 280 -50.36 8.77 53.39
C GLN A 280 -51.22 9.90 53.98
N ARG A 281 -52.21 10.42 53.25
CA ARG A 281 -53.18 11.39 53.77
C ARG A 281 -54.32 10.78 54.59
N PHE A 282 -54.50 9.47 54.53
CA PHE A 282 -55.50 8.73 55.31
C PHE A 282 -54.93 8.10 56.60
N ILE A 283 -53.60 8.14 56.79
CA ILE A 283 -52.90 7.58 57.97
C ILE A 283 -52.49 8.69 58.98
N HIS A 284 -52.82 9.95 58.71
CA HIS A 284 -52.62 11.06 59.64
C HIS A 284 -53.92 11.70 60.10
#